data_AF-A0A7J3QAZ9-F1
#
_entry.id   AF-A0A7J3QAZ9-F1
#
_cell.length_a   1.000
_cell.length_b   1.000
_cell.length_c   1.000
_cell.angle_alpha   90.00
_cell.angle_beta   90.00
_cell.angle_gamma   90.00
#
_symmetry.space_group_name_H-M   'P 1'
#
loop_
_entity.id
_entity.type
_entity.pdbx_description
1 polymer ?
#
loop_
_entity_poly.entity_id
_entity_poly.type
_entity_poly.pdbx_seq_one_letter_code
_entity_poly.pdbx_strand_id
1 'polypeptide(L)' 'MLKREDEVRKTLEDIGRRLKKGESVTIEVSESILEFAVSEAIKQKLSVVDAYEKEDFIVLVVERRHY' A
#
# COMPACT_ATOMS: atom_id res chain seq x y z
N MET A 1 2.98 1.79 19.80
CA MET A 1 3.38 2.34 18.48
C MET A 1 2.65 1.60 17.33
N LEU A 2 1.37 1.21 17.52
CA LEU A 2 0.65 0.27 16.64
C LEU A 2 -0.45 0.90 15.75
N LYS A 3 -0.86 2.14 16.06
CA LYS A 3 -2.01 2.77 15.38
C LYS A 3 -1.78 2.94 13.87
N ARG A 4 -0.55 3.28 13.45
CA ARG A 4 -0.22 3.50 12.03
C ARG A 4 -0.23 2.22 11.19
N GLU A 5 0.24 1.10 11.74
CA GLU A 5 0.21 -0.20 11.04
C GLU A 5 -1.22 -0.69 10.82
N ASP A 6 -2.07 -0.59 11.84
CA ASP A 6 -3.49 -0.98 11.71
C ASP A 6 -4.25 -0.09 10.72
N GLU A 7 -3.93 1.20 10.65
CA GLU A 7 -4.49 2.12 9.65
C GLU A 7 -4.07 1.75 8.22
N VAL A 8 -2.77 1.47 8.00
CA VAL A 8 -2.27 1.03 6.69
C VAL A 8 -2.90 -0.31 6.28
N ARG A 9 -3.01 -1.27 7.22
CA ARG A 9 -3.66 -2.56 6.96
C ARG A 9 -5.10 -2.37 6.48
N LYS A 10 -5.90 -1.59 7.20
CA LYS A 10 -7.30 -1.32 6.82
C LYS A 10 -7.40 -0.63 5.47
N THR A 11 -6.52 0.35 5.22
CA THR A 11 -6.48 1.09 3.96
C THR A 11 -6.19 0.15 2.78
N LEU A 12 -5.18 -0.72 2.92
CA LEU A 12 -4.83 -1.70 1.89
C LEU A 12 -5.90 -2.76 1.68
N GLU A 13 -6.60 -3.19 2.74
CA GLU A 13 -7.74 -4.11 2.63
C GLU A 13 -8.90 -3.48 1.86
N ASP A 14 -9.22 -2.21 2.15
CA ASP A 14 -10.28 -1.47 1.45
C ASP A 14 -9.90 -1.20 -0.02
N ILE A 15 -8.64 -0.83 -0.29
CA ILE A 15 -8.13 -0.73 -1.67
C ILE A 15 -8.24 -2.09 -2.36
N GLY A 16 -7.78 -3.16 -1.72
CA GLY A 16 -7.88 -4.53 -2.24
C GLY A 16 -9.31 -5.00 -2.54
N ARG A 17 -10.32 -4.41 -1.89
CA ARG A 17 -11.74 -4.68 -2.21
C ARG A 17 -12.28 -3.81 -3.34
N ARG A 18 -11.83 -2.56 -3.44
CA ARG A 18 -12.40 -1.55 -4.35
C ARG A 18 -11.69 -1.44 -5.70
N LEU A 19 -10.38 -1.65 -5.70
CA LEU A 19 -9.53 -1.44 -6.87
C LEU A 19 -9.87 -2.45 -7.96
N LYS A 20 -10.17 -1.96 -9.17
CA LYS A 20 -10.41 -2.80 -10.35
C LYS A 20 -9.09 -3.10 -11.06
N LYS A 21 -9.18 -4.03 -12.01
CA LYS A 21 -8.06 -4.43 -12.85
C LYS A 21 -7.56 -3.25 -13.69
N GLY A 22 -6.26 -2.99 -13.64
CA GLY A 22 -5.63 -1.87 -14.36
C GLY A 22 -5.79 -0.50 -13.69
N GLU A 23 -6.41 -0.43 -12.51
CA GLU A 23 -6.41 0.78 -11.69
C GLU A 23 -5.21 0.76 -10.73
N SER A 24 -4.63 1.93 -10.49
CA SER A 24 -3.57 2.17 -9.52
C SER A 24 -4.01 3.20 -8.49
N VAL A 25 -3.51 3.05 -7.27
CA VAL A 25 -3.72 4.01 -6.17
C VAL A 25 -2.39 4.28 -5.49
N THR A 26 -2.16 5.53 -5.11
CA THR A 26 -1.03 5.94 -4.29
C THR A 26 -1.39 5.87 -2.81
N ILE A 27 -0.51 5.32 -1.99
CA ILE A 27 -0.60 5.41 -0.52
C ILE A 27 0.67 6.06 0.02
N GLU A 28 0.50 6.91 1.03
CA GLU A 28 1.61 7.59 1.71
C GLU A 28 1.89 6.85 3.02
N VAL A 29 3.12 6.40 3.20
CA VAL A 29 3.55 5.65 4.39
C VAL A 29 4.82 6.25 4.97
N SER A 30 4.96 6.22 6.29
CA SER A 30 6.24 6.56 6.91
C SER A 30 7.30 5.52 6.56
N GLU A 31 8.54 5.94 6.38
CA GLU A 31 9.68 5.03 6.12
C GLU A 31 9.74 3.87 7.12
N SER A 32 9.47 4.15 8.40
CA SER A 32 9.50 3.16 9.48
C SER A 32 8.52 1.99 9.31
N ILE A 33 7.51 2.11 8.45
CA ILE A 33 6.50 1.06 8.21
C ILE A 33 6.44 0.64 6.73
N LEU A 34 7.44 1.01 5.92
CA LEU A 34 7.50 0.69 4.50
C LEU A 34 7.41 -0.82 4.27
N GLU A 35 8.27 -1.60 4.92
CA GLU A 35 8.30 -3.06 4.76
C GLU A 35 6.98 -3.72 5.16
N PHE A 36 6.35 -3.22 6.22
CA PHE A 36 5.03 -3.67 6.65
C PHE A 36 3.97 -3.37 5.58
N ALA A 37 3.94 -2.16 5.04
CA ALA A 37 2.99 -1.76 4.01
C ALA A 37 3.13 -2.60 2.73
N VAL A 38 4.36 -2.87 2.29
CA VAL A 38 4.64 -3.72 1.13
C VAL A 38 4.17 -5.16 1.39
N SER A 39 4.47 -5.71 2.57
CA SER A 39 4.04 -7.07 2.94
C SER A 39 2.51 -7.20 2.97
N GLU A 40 1.81 -6.24 3.57
CA GLU A 40 0.35 -6.22 3.62
C GLU A 40 -0.26 -6.05 2.22
N ALA A 41 0.31 -5.21 1.35
CA ALA A 41 -0.17 -5.05 -0.01
C ALA A 41 -0.16 -6.39 -0.77
N ILE A 42 0.93 -7.16 -0.64
CA ILE A 42 1.05 -8.50 -1.25
C ILE A 42 -0.02 -9.45 -0.70
N LYS A 43 -0.27 -9.44 0.62
CA LYS A 43 -1.34 -10.27 1.24
C LYS A 43 -2.72 -9.92 0.71
N GLN A 44 -2.98 -8.64 0.40
CA GLN A 44 -4.23 -8.16 -0.19
C GLN A 44 -4.33 -8.37 -1.71
N LYS A 45 -3.41 -9.14 -2.32
CA LYS A 45 -3.33 -9.36 -3.78
C LYS A 45 -3.15 -8.05 -4.57
N LEU A 46 -2.44 -7.09 -3.97
CA LEU A 46 -1.96 -5.90 -4.63
C LEU A 46 -0.49 -6.09 -5.02
N SER A 47 -0.07 -5.36 -6.04
CA SER A 47 1.32 -5.25 -6.51
C SER A 47 1.79 -3.83 -6.25
N VAL A 48 2.95 -3.67 -5.62
CA VAL A 48 3.64 -2.38 -5.58
C VAL A 48 4.38 -2.23 -6.90
N VAL A 49 4.00 -1.24 -7.71
CA VAL A 49 4.57 -1.04 -9.05
C VAL A 49 5.58 0.10 -9.11
N ASP A 50 5.51 1.01 -8.15
CA ASP A 50 6.47 2.10 -8.00
C ASP A 50 6.52 2.54 -6.52
N ALA A 51 7.65 3.12 -6.13
CA ALA A 51 7.87 3.66 -4.79
C ALA A 51 8.87 4.82 -4.85
N TYR A 52 8.52 5.96 -4.27
CA TYR A 52 9.40 7.13 -4.22
C TYR A 52 9.24 7.90 -2.91
N GLU A 53 10.33 8.52 -2.48
CA GLU A 53 10.35 9.39 -1.32
C GLU A 53 9.78 10.77 -1.66
N LYS A 54 9.00 11.33 -0.75
CA LYS A 54 8.46 12.69 -0.82
C LYS A 54 8.45 13.30 0.57
N GLU A 55 9.34 14.27 0.78
CA GLU A 55 9.49 15.01 2.05
C GLU A 55 9.71 14.04 3.22
N ASP A 56 8.68 13.81 4.05
CA ASP A 56 8.73 13.00 5.27
C ASP A 56 8.07 11.61 5.11
N PHE A 57 7.69 11.22 3.90
CA PHE A 57 6.99 9.96 3.63
C PHE A 57 7.43 9.29 2.34
N ILE A 58 7.12 8.00 2.24
CA ILE A 58 7.29 7.20 1.04
C ILE A 58 5.92 7.02 0.40
N VAL A 59 5.84 7.34 -0.88
CA VAL A 59 4.65 7.09 -1.69
C VAL A 59 4.81 5.73 -2.35
N LEU A 60 3.85 4.83 -2.11
CA LEU A 60 3.75 3.55 -2.81
C LEU A 60 2.63 3.63 -3.83
N VAL A 61 2.93 3.26 -5.08
CA VAL A 61 1.92 3.04 -6.11
C VAL A 61 1.54 1.56 -6.09
N VAL A 62 0.28 1.28 -5.76
CA VAL A 62 -0.26 -0.07 -5.69
C VAL A 62 -1.29 -0.32 -6.79
N GLU A 63 -1.20 -1.48 -7.42
CA GLU A 63 -2.11 -1.95 -8.47
C GLU A 63 -2.71 -3.30 -8.10
N ARG A 64 -3.87 -3.64 -8.66
CA ARG A 64 -4.46 -4.96 -8.43
C ARG A 64 -3.72 -6.05 -9.22
N ARG A 65 -3.21 -7.06 -8.51
CA ARG A 65 -2.45 -8.16 -9.11
C ARG A 65 -3.38 -9.02 -9.99
N HIS A 66 -2.94 -9.29 -11.22
CA HIS A 66 -3.61 -10.20 -12.14
C HIS A 66 -3.30 -11.65 -11.72
N TYR A 67 -4.32 -12.39 -11.28
CA TYR A 67 -4.32 -13.86 -11.32
C TYR A 67 -5.61 -14.30 -12.01
#